data_AF-A0A4Q6UDN5-F1
#
_entry.id   AF-A0A4Q6UDN5-F1
#
_cell.length_a   1.000
_cell.length_b   1.000
_cell.length_c   1.000
_cell.angle_alpha   90.00
_cell.angle_beta   90.00
_cell.angle_gamma   90.00
#
_symmetry.space_group_name_H-M   'P 1'
#
loop_
_entity.id
_entity.type
_entity.pdbx_description
1 polymer ?
#
loop_
_entity_poly.entity_id
_entity_poly.type
_entity_poly.pdbx_seq_one_letter_code
_entity_poly.pdbx_strand_id
1 'polypeptide(L)'
;MTADLIAFLRARLDEDEAVARGTTMPLDWHQGPGDDPDWTTSEMVLMWPPEHHTPYEQDKHWRGLTAEPEGLAAHIARHDPARVLAEVEAKRQIVKAHGRLDVSEFCETCDGPSGIPGRPYGCTTVRLLALPYADHPDYRDAWRP
;
A
#
# COMPACT_ATOMS: atom_id res chain seq x y z
N MET A 1 -5.65 -18.38 -16.50
CA MET A 1 -5.44 -16.91 -16.42
C MET A 1 -5.24 -16.39 -14.99
N THR A 2 -6.04 -16.81 -14.00
CA THR A 2 -5.98 -16.26 -12.63
C THR A 2 -4.79 -16.71 -11.79
N ALA A 3 -4.17 -17.87 -12.05
CA ALA A 3 -2.97 -18.29 -11.30
C ALA A 3 -1.79 -17.33 -11.49
N ASP A 4 -1.48 -16.99 -12.75
CA ASP A 4 -0.44 -16.01 -13.10
C ASP A 4 -0.76 -14.62 -12.54
N LEU A 5 -2.02 -14.17 -12.62
CA LEU A 5 -2.46 -12.89 -12.07
C LEU A 5 -2.33 -12.86 -10.53
N ILE A 6 -2.69 -13.94 -9.84
CA ILE A 6 -2.53 -14.06 -8.38
C ILE A 6 -1.05 -14.06 -8.01
N ALA A 7 -0.20 -14.78 -8.75
CA ALA A 7 1.25 -14.79 -8.52
C ALA A 7 1.85 -13.39 -8.72
N PHE A 8 1.47 -12.70 -9.81
CA PHE A 8 1.85 -11.32 -10.06
C PHE A 8 1.43 -10.39 -8.92
N LEU A 9 0.16 -10.45 -8.49
CA LEU A 9 -0.34 -9.63 -7.38
C LEU A 9 0.40 -9.89 -6.07
N ARG A 10 0.69 -11.15 -5.75
CA ARG A 10 1.47 -11.48 -4.55
C ARG A 10 2.86 -10.86 -4.60
N ALA A 11 3.56 -10.99 -5.74
CA ALA A 11 4.87 -10.39 -5.91
C ALA A 11 4.85 -8.86 -5.74
N ARG A 12 3.85 -8.16 -6.32
CA ARG A 12 3.71 -6.70 -6.17
C ARG A 12 3.38 -6.29 -4.73
N LEU A 13 2.52 -7.05 -4.05
CA LEU A 13 2.21 -6.81 -2.62
C LEU A 13 3.42 -7.08 -1.71
N ASP A 14 4.26 -8.05 -2.05
CA ASP A 14 5.52 -8.32 -1.33
C ASP A 14 6.53 -7.17 -1.54
N GLU A 15 6.60 -6.60 -2.73
CA GLU A 15 7.41 -5.40 -3.03
C GLU A 15 6.92 -4.17 -2.26
N ASP A 16 5.62 -3.90 -2.26
CA ASP A 16 5.02 -2.80 -1.50
C ASP A 16 5.32 -2.94 0.00
N GLU A 17 5.17 -4.16 0.55
CA GLU A 17 5.53 -4.44 1.94
C GLU A 17 7.03 -4.21 2.18
N ALA A 18 7.91 -4.70 1.30
CA ALA A 18 9.34 -4.56 1.45
C ALA A 18 9.77 -3.08 1.45
N VAL A 19 9.20 -2.26 0.55
CA VAL A 19 9.43 -0.81 0.50
C VAL A 19 8.93 -0.15 1.79
N ALA A 20 7.71 -0.46 2.24
CA ALA A 20 7.15 0.12 3.45
C ALA A 20 7.98 -0.22 4.70
N ARG A 21 8.44 -1.48 4.83
CA ARG A 21 9.32 -1.91 5.93
C ARG A 21 10.74 -1.34 5.84
N GLY A 22 11.23 -1.09 4.63
CA GLY A 22 12.57 -0.57 4.38
C GLY A 22 12.78 0.88 4.85
N THR A 23 11.71 1.61 5.18
CA THR A 23 11.77 3.01 5.61
C THR A 23 12.52 3.23 6.94
N THR A 24 12.77 2.18 7.73
CA THR A 24 13.65 2.17 8.93
C THR A 24 13.46 3.38 9.86
N MET A 25 12.21 3.79 10.13
CA MET A 25 11.84 4.87 11.07
C MET A 25 10.43 4.57 11.62
N PRO A 26 9.99 5.17 12.75
CA PRO A 26 8.64 4.92 13.25
C PRO A 26 7.60 5.21 12.17
N LEU A 27 6.62 4.31 12.10
CA LEU A 27 5.54 4.31 11.10
C LEU A 27 4.42 5.25 11.54
N ASP A 28 4.79 6.52 11.76
CA ASP A 28 3.89 7.55 12.25
C ASP A 28 4.14 8.87 11.53
N TRP A 29 3.94 8.85 10.21
CA TRP A 29 4.07 10.06 9.41
C TRP A 29 2.86 10.96 9.60
N HIS A 30 3.10 12.21 9.96
CA HIS A 30 2.04 13.20 10.21
C HIS A 30 2.39 14.57 9.66
N GLN A 31 1.35 15.33 9.32
CA GLN A 31 1.47 16.73 8.91
C GLN A 31 1.51 17.60 10.17
N GLY A 32 2.44 18.55 10.21
CA GLY A 32 2.44 19.57 11.25
C GLY A 32 3.53 20.60 11.03
N PRO A 33 3.41 21.80 11.63
CA PRO A 33 4.60 22.55 11.96
C PRO A 33 5.43 21.64 12.89
N GLY A 34 6.70 21.37 12.58
CA GLY A 34 7.51 20.64 13.55
C GLY A 34 7.72 21.48 14.80
N ASP A 35 8.29 20.87 15.84
CA ASP A 35 8.43 21.51 17.16
C ASP A 35 9.45 22.66 17.21
N ASP A 36 10.07 22.98 16.07
CA ASP A 36 10.98 24.12 15.92
C ASP A 36 10.16 25.42 15.76
N PRO A 37 10.30 26.41 16.65
CA PRO A 37 9.57 27.68 16.56
C PRO A 37 9.90 28.48 15.30
N ASP A 38 11.02 28.20 14.62
CA ASP A 38 11.36 28.80 13.32
C ASP A 38 10.62 28.12 12.14
N TRP A 39 10.00 26.95 12.38
CA TRP A 39 9.23 26.23 11.38
C TRP A 39 7.76 26.65 11.42
N THR A 40 7.41 27.59 10.55
CA THR A 40 6.08 28.23 10.56
C THR A 40 5.07 27.62 9.58
N THR A 41 5.47 26.61 8.80
CA THR A 41 4.65 26.06 7.70
C THR A 41 4.02 24.72 8.05
N SER A 42 2.75 24.53 7.70
CA SER A 42 2.06 23.22 7.75
C SER A 42 2.48 22.27 6.61
N GLU A 43 3.28 22.72 5.65
CA GLU A 43 3.75 21.94 4.50
C GLU A 43 5.02 21.15 4.82
N MET A 44 4.93 20.36 5.88
CA MET A 44 5.99 19.45 6.28
C MET A 44 5.45 18.09 6.67
N VAL A 45 6.26 17.08 6.39
CA VAL A 45 6.05 15.70 6.83
C VAL A 45 7.01 15.41 7.97
N LEU A 46 6.46 15.07 9.12
CA LEU A 46 7.20 14.64 10.30
C LEU A 46 7.16 13.12 10.36
N MET A 47 8.32 12.49 10.56
CA MET A 47 8.47 11.03 10.58
C MET A 47 8.80 10.49 11.98
N TRP A 48 8.69 11.33 13.02
CA TRP A 48 9.01 11.00 14.40
C TRP A 48 8.03 11.70 15.34
N PRO A 49 7.52 11.02 16.40
CA PRO A 49 6.61 11.64 17.34
C PRO A 49 7.33 12.70 18.20
N PRO A 50 6.66 13.82 18.52
CA PRO A 50 7.23 14.93 19.31
C PRO A 50 7.64 14.53 20.75
N GLU A 51 7.30 13.32 21.20
CA GLU A 51 7.40 12.92 22.62
C GLU A 51 8.63 12.04 22.94
N HIS A 52 9.44 11.66 21.94
CA HIS A 52 10.66 10.89 22.15
C HIS A 52 11.91 11.77 22.13
N HIS A 53 11.99 12.69 23.09
CA HIS A 53 13.20 13.45 23.37
C HIS A 53 13.98 12.77 24.49
N THR A 54 15.05 12.07 24.16
CA THR A 54 16.06 11.75 25.18
C THR A 54 16.89 13.00 25.48
N PRO A 55 17.41 13.16 26.71
CA PRO A 55 18.20 14.34 27.09
C PRO A 55 19.48 14.56 26.25
N TYR A 56 19.91 13.57 25.46
CA TYR A 56 21.10 13.59 24.61
C TYR A 56 20.82 13.99 23.14
N GLU A 57 19.56 14.30 22.77
CA GLU A 57 19.15 14.62 21.39
C GLU A 57 19.05 16.13 21.10
N GLN A 58 19.55 17.00 21.99
CA GLN A 58 19.50 18.46 21.81
C GLN A 58 20.28 18.98 20.57
N ASP A 59 21.14 18.15 19.95
CA ASP A 59 21.99 18.54 18.83
C ASP A 59 21.61 17.91 17.47
N LYS A 60 20.45 17.28 17.30
CA LYS A 60 20.09 16.66 16.01
C LYS A 60 18.68 16.97 15.51
N HIS A 61 18.63 18.01 14.67
CA HIS A 61 17.83 18.12 13.45
C HIS A 61 16.70 17.09 13.31
N TRP A 62 15.50 17.53 13.67
CA TRP A 62 14.25 16.96 13.19
C TRP A 62 14.35 16.66 11.69
N ARG A 63 14.13 15.40 11.29
CA ARG A 63 14.04 15.04 9.86
C ARG A 63 12.63 15.30 9.37
N GLY A 64 12.24 16.57 9.35
CA GLY A 64 11.09 17.04 8.59
C GLY A 64 11.49 17.16 7.11
N LEU A 65 10.61 16.76 6.20
CA LEU A 65 10.74 17.10 4.78
C LEU A 65 9.78 18.24 4.47
N THR A 66 10.29 19.38 3.99
CA THR A 66 9.45 20.40 3.37
C THR A 66 8.85 19.85 2.09
N ALA A 67 7.54 19.97 1.95
CA ALA A 67 6.79 19.35 0.88
C ALA A 67 6.02 20.42 0.10
N GLU A 68 6.55 20.77 -1.07
CA GLU A 68 5.91 21.71 -2.00
C GLU A 68 5.43 20.93 -3.24
N PRO A 69 4.24 21.22 -3.79
CA PRO A 69 3.33 22.33 -3.45
C PRO A 69 2.41 22.04 -2.25
N GLU A 70 1.61 23.04 -1.85
CA GLU A 70 0.55 22.92 -0.84
C GLU A 70 -0.27 21.63 -1.01
N GLY A 71 -0.40 20.87 0.09
CA GLY A 71 -1.10 19.60 0.15
C GLY A 71 -0.21 18.37 -0.11
N LEU A 72 1.03 18.54 -0.56
CA LEU A 72 1.97 17.43 -0.70
C LEU A 72 2.30 16.81 0.66
N ALA A 73 2.47 17.63 1.71
CA ALA A 73 2.72 17.14 3.06
C ALA A 73 1.57 16.22 3.55
N ALA A 74 0.34 16.69 3.40
CA ALA A 74 -0.86 15.95 3.76
C ALA A 74 -0.97 14.64 2.96
N HIS A 75 -0.64 14.66 1.67
CA HIS A 75 -0.63 13.46 0.85
C HIS A 75 0.40 12.45 1.34
N ILE A 76 1.65 12.85 1.54
CA ILE A 76 2.72 11.95 2.01
C ILE A 76 2.37 11.36 3.38
N ALA A 77 1.98 12.20 4.35
CA ALA A 77 1.57 11.74 5.68
C ALA A 77 0.41 10.74 5.62
N ARG A 78 -0.57 10.98 4.73
CA ARG A 78 -1.69 10.06 4.51
C ARG A 78 -1.27 8.71 3.92
N HIS A 79 -0.10 8.63 3.29
CA HIS A 79 0.52 7.42 2.75
C HIS A 79 1.65 6.88 3.65
N ASP A 80 1.54 7.13 4.96
CA ASP A 80 2.36 6.54 6.01
C ASP A 80 2.61 5.03 5.82
N PRO A 81 3.83 4.51 6.11
CA PRO A 81 4.13 3.11 5.85
C PRO A 81 3.34 2.11 6.74
N ALA A 82 2.89 2.46 7.96
CA ALA A 82 1.97 1.57 8.70
C ALA A 82 0.64 1.41 7.97
N ARG A 83 0.12 2.49 7.38
CA ARG A 83 -1.07 2.40 6.53
C ARG A 83 -0.83 1.50 5.32
N VAL A 84 0.30 1.66 4.62
CA VAL A 84 0.65 0.81 3.46
C VAL A 84 0.68 -0.67 3.86
N LEU A 85 1.27 -1.00 5.01
CA LEU A 85 1.29 -2.38 5.54
C LEU A 85 -0.12 -2.90 5.83
N ALA A 86 -0.99 -2.08 6.42
CA ALA A 86 -2.39 -2.45 6.66
C ALA A 86 -3.17 -2.68 5.35
N GLU A 87 -2.93 -1.85 4.33
CA GLU A 87 -3.52 -2.02 3.00
C GLU A 87 -3.01 -3.28 2.30
N VAL A 88 -1.71 -3.58 2.38
CA VAL A 88 -1.12 -4.83 1.84
C VAL A 88 -1.79 -6.03 2.48
N GLU A 89 -1.91 -6.06 3.81
CA GLU A 89 -2.54 -7.17 4.51
C GLU A 89 -4.01 -7.33 4.10
N ALA A 90 -4.77 -6.23 4.03
CA ALA A 90 -6.14 -6.27 3.55
C ALA A 90 -6.25 -6.84 2.12
N LYS A 91 -5.38 -6.39 1.20
CA LYS A 91 -5.34 -6.89 -0.19
C LYS A 91 -4.97 -8.37 -0.24
N ARG A 92 -4.05 -8.86 0.61
CA ARG A 92 -3.71 -10.29 0.72
C ARG A 92 -4.91 -11.13 1.17
N GLN A 93 -5.66 -10.65 2.16
CA GLN A 93 -6.88 -11.34 2.62
C GLN A 93 -7.94 -11.39 1.51
N ILE A 94 -8.11 -10.31 0.74
CA ILE A 94 -9.01 -10.31 -0.43
C ILE A 94 -8.52 -11.31 -1.48
N VAL A 95 -7.23 -11.31 -1.84
CA VAL A 95 -6.66 -12.28 -2.81
C VAL A 95 -6.86 -13.71 -2.32
N LYS A 96 -6.70 -13.98 -1.02
CA LYS A 96 -6.95 -15.30 -0.43
C LYS A 96 -8.43 -15.70 -0.53
N ALA A 97 -9.35 -14.80 -0.17
CA ALA A 97 -10.80 -15.05 -0.27
C ALA A 97 -11.24 -15.28 -1.73
N HIS A 98 -10.58 -14.61 -2.67
CA HIS A 98 -10.82 -14.77 -4.10
C HIS A 98 -9.91 -15.82 -4.77
N GLY A 99 -9.33 -16.73 -3.96
CA GLY A 99 -8.56 -17.87 -4.41
C GLY A 99 -9.37 -18.85 -5.28
N ARG A 100 -8.65 -19.78 -5.90
CA ARG A 100 -9.23 -20.84 -6.71
C ARG A 100 -9.65 -22.04 -5.86
N LEU A 101 -10.70 -22.72 -6.30
CA LEU A 101 -10.97 -24.09 -5.89
C LEU A 101 -9.95 -25.04 -6.54
N ASP A 102 -9.43 -26.02 -5.79
CA ASP A 102 -8.37 -26.95 -6.24
C ASP A 102 -8.69 -27.70 -7.54
N VAL A 103 -9.97 -27.82 -7.89
CA VAL A 103 -10.47 -28.62 -9.02
C VAL A 103 -10.85 -27.79 -10.23
N SER A 104 -10.66 -26.46 -10.23
CA SER A 104 -11.19 -25.63 -11.32
C SER A 104 -10.56 -24.25 -11.48
N GLU A 105 -10.92 -23.60 -12.59
CA GLU A 105 -10.55 -22.22 -12.84
C GLU A 105 -11.34 -21.19 -12.00
N PHE A 106 -12.29 -21.65 -11.17
CA PHE A 106 -13.33 -20.87 -10.49
C PHE A 106 -12.84 -20.16 -9.24
N CYS A 107 -13.39 -18.96 -8.99
CA CYS A 107 -13.21 -18.25 -7.74
C CYS A 107 -14.23 -18.76 -6.73
N GLU A 108 -13.75 -19.24 -5.58
CA GLU A 108 -14.61 -19.77 -4.51
C GLU A 108 -15.67 -18.76 -4.06
N THR A 109 -15.25 -17.50 -3.83
CA THR A 109 -16.15 -16.45 -3.33
C THR A 109 -17.14 -15.93 -4.39
N CYS A 110 -16.73 -15.85 -5.67
CA CYS A 110 -17.59 -15.26 -6.71
C CYS A 110 -18.48 -16.30 -7.42
N ASP A 111 -17.92 -17.47 -7.74
CA ASP A 111 -18.58 -18.46 -8.59
C ASP A 111 -19.23 -19.58 -7.75
N GLY A 112 -18.67 -19.88 -6.58
CA GLY A 112 -19.17 -20.90 -5.65
C GLY A 112 -20.65 -20.74 -5.26
N PRO A 113 -21.13 -19.54 -4.88
CA PRO A 113 -22.52 -19.34 -4.47
C PRO A 113 -23.53 -19.39 -5.63
N SER A 114 -23.09 -19.16 -6.87
CA SER A 114 -23.98 -18.94 -8.01
C SER A 114 -24.16 -20.18 -8.90
N GLY A 115 -23.29 -21.19 -8.79
CA GLY A 115 -23.34 -22.40 -9.63
C GLY A 115 -23.14 -22.10 -11.12
N ILE A 116 -22.75 -20.87 -11.46
CA ILE A 116 -22.49 -20.40 -12.82
C ILE A 116 -21.07 -20.87 -13.20
N PRO A 117 -20.84 -21.44 -14.38
CA PRO A 117 -19.49 -21.72 -14.87
C PRO A 117 -18.69 -20.41 -14.81
N GLY A 118 -17.54 -20.45 -14.14
CA GLY A 118 -16.80 -19.24 -13.79
C GLY A 118 -16.54 -18.31 -14.97
N ARG A 119 -16.40 -17.02 -14.65
CA ARG A 119 -16.30 -15.98 -15.68
C ARG A 119 -15.17 -16.31 -16.67
N PRO A 120 -15.40 -16.15 -17.99
CA PRO A 120 -14.42 -16.53 -19.02
C PRO A 120 -13.07 -15.78 -18.89
N TYR A 121 -13.07 -14.66 -18.19
CA TYR A 121 -11.91 -13.80 -17.97
C TYR A 121 -11.42 -13.83 -16.52
N GLY A 122 -11.82 -14.82 -15.71
CA GLY A 122 -11.43 -14.93 -14.30
C GLY A 122 -12.14 -13.96 -13.35
N CYS A 123 -11.64 -13.87 -12.12
CA CYS A 123 -12.26 -13.06 -11.06
C CYS A 123 -12.08 -11.55 -11.30
N THR A 124 -13.17 -10.82 -11.48
CA THR A 124 -13.16 -9.35 -11.65
C THR A 124 -12.51 -8.63 -10.48
N THR A 125 -12.75 -9.06 -9.24
CA THR A 125 -12.15 -8.44 -8.05
C THR A 125 -10.62 -8.50 -8.10
N VAL A 126 -10.06 -9.66 -8.44
CA VAL A 126 -8.60 -9.84 -8.56
C VAL A 126 -8.04 -8.98 -9.69
N ARG A 127 -8.74 -8.87 -10.82
CA ARG A 127 -8.34 -7.99 -11.94
C ARG A 127 -8.34 -6.51 -11.54
N LEU A 128 -9.33 -6.06 -10.78
CA LEU A 128 -9.39 -4.69 -10.25
C LEU A 128 -8.25 -4.40 -9.28
N LEU A 129 -7.90 -5.34 -8.41
CA LEU A 129 -6.76 -5.20 -7.49
C LEU A 129 -5.42 -5.05 -8.20
N ALA A 130 -5.31 -5.50 -9.45
CA ALA A 130 -4.08 -5.41 -10.24
C ALA A 130 -3.92 -4.09 -11.00
N LEU A 131 -4.98 -3.27 -11.09
CA LEU A 131 -4.95 -1.99 -11.81
C LEU A 131 -3.86 -1.00 -11.35
N PRO A 132 -3.52 -0.88 -10.06
CA PRO A 132 -2.42 -0.01 -9.62
C PRO A 132 -1.06 -0.38 -10.23
N TYR A 133 -0.91 -1.59 -10.76
CA TYR A 133 0.33 -2.10 -11.36
C TYR A 133 0.24 -2.22 -12.88
N ALA A 134 -0.72 -1.55 -13.53
CA ALA A 134 -0.95 -1.67 -14.97
C ALA A 134 0.26 -1.23 -15.83
N ASP A 135 1.10 -0.33 -15.30
CA ASP A 135 2.31 0.15 -15.97
C ASP A 135 3.54 -0.75 -15.71
N HIS A 136 3.39 -1.82 -14.93
CA HIS A 136 4.48 -2.75 -14.65
C HIS A 136 4.81 -3.59 -15.90
N PRO A 137 6.08 -3.82 -16.27
CA PRO A 137 6.45 -4.54 -17.50
C PRO A 137 5.91 -5.98 -17.57
N ASP A 138 5.80 -6.66 -16.43
CA ASP A 138 5.19 -8.00 -16.36
C ASP A 138 3.65 -7.98 -16.35
N TYR A 139 3.01 -6.80 -16.29
CA TYR A 139 1.56 -6.68 -16.40
C TYR A 139 1.11 -7.07 -17.80
N ARG A 140 0.06 -7.90 -17.89
CA ARG A 140 -0.50 -8.35 -19.17
C ARG A 140 -1.84 -7.66 -19.41
N ASP A 141 -2.04 -7.10 -20.60
CA ASP A 141 -3.30 -6.45 -20.99
C ASP A 141 -4.54 -7.35 -20.81
N ALA A 142 -4.38 -8.67 -20.97
CA ALA A 142 -5.44 -9.65 -20.71
C ALA A 142 -5.97 -9.63 -19.26
N TRP A 143 -5.23 -9.06 -18.31
CA TRP A 143 -5.66 -8.90 -16.92
C TRP A 143 -6.54 -7.67 -16.71
N ARG A 144 -6.50 -6.69 -17.61
CA ARG A 144 -7.29 -5.46 -17.51
C ARG A 144 -8.77 -5.78 -17.61
N PRO A 145 -9.65 -5.34 -16.68
CA PRO A 145 -11.07 -5.67 -16.60
C PRO A 145 -11.85 -5.57 -17.91
#